data_AF-A0A7C5XJ87-F1
#
_entry.id   AF-A0A7C5XJ87-F1
#
_cell.length_a   1.000
_cell.length_b   1.000
_cell.length_c   1.000
_cell.angle_alpha   90.00
_cell.angle_beta   90.00
_cell.angle_gamma   90.00
#
_symmetry.space_group_name_H-M   'P 1'
#
loop_
_entity.id
_entity.type
_entity.pdbx_description
1 polymer ?
#
loop_
_entity_poly.entity_id
_entity_poly.type
_entity_poly.pdbx_seq_one_letter_code
_entity_poly.pdbx_strand_id
1 'polypeptide(L)'
;MVLDVAELKKRILSLLKEDEEFRLVVVGLLRLDNVLLELKKLREETKRLREDFNKLYESIMRRMDLFEMRMNAFERRVIALGTRWDLESEKAFRNAMKGIDLDYLNTTF
;
A
#
# COMPACT_ATOMS: atom_id res chain seq x y z
N MET A 1 29.10 31.44 42.13
CA MET A 1 28.91 30.30 43.06
C MET A 1 28.61 29.07 42.22
N VAL A 2 29.45 28.05 42.30
CA VAL A 2 29.18 26.74 41.67
C VAL A 2 28.26 25.98 42.63
N LEU A 3 27.11 25.52 42.14
CA LEU A 3 26.19 24.69 42.94
C LEU A 3 26.85 23.34 43.22
N ASP A 4 26.74 22.87 44.46
CA ASP A 4 27.06 21.49 44.82
C ASP A 4 26.12 20.52 44.08
N VAL A 5 26.61 19.31 43.79
CA VAL A 5 25.87 18.26 43.07
C VAL A 5 24.59 17.87 43.80
N ALA A 6 24.61 17.83 45.15
CA ALA A 6 23.40 17.52 45.91
C ALA A 6 22.34 18.63 45.80
N GLU A 7 22.79 19.89 45.75
CA GLU A 7 21.91 21.04 45.60
C GLU A 7 21.34 21.15 44.19
N LEU A 8 22.14 20.85 43.17
CA LEU A 8 21.69 20.76 41.78
C LEU A 8 20.61 19.68 41.62
N LYS A 9 20.79 18.48 42.19
CA LYS A 9 19.79 17.40 42.16
C LYS A 9 18.46 17.84 42.79
N LYS A 10 18.51 18.50 43.95
CA LYS A 10 17.31 19.04 44.59
C LYS A 10 16.60 20.07 43.72
N ARG A 11 17.36 20.95 43.06
CA ARG A 11 16.81 21.97 42.16
C ARG A 11 16.15 21.36 40.91
N ILE A 12 16.75 20.34 40.30
CA ILE A 12 16.14 19.60 39.19
C ILE A 12 14.82 18.95 39.63
N LEU A 13 14.79 18.35 40.82
CA LEU A 13 13.57 17.73 41.35
C LEU A 13 12.46 18.75 41.66
N SER A 14 12.81 19.97 42.12
CA SER A 14 11.81 21.02 42.32
C SER A 14 11.25 21.50 40.99
N LEU A 15 12.10 21.74 39.99
CA LEU A 15 11.68 22.14 38.64
C LEU A 15 10.78 21.09 37.99
N LEU A 16 11.08 19.79 38.13
CA LEU A 16 10.20 18.73 37.62
C LEU A 16 8.81 18.71 38.28
N LYS A 17 8.65 19.27 39.49
CA LYS A 17 7.36 19.34 40.18
C LYS A 17 6.60 20.62 39.87
N GLU A 18 7.31 21.75 39.80
CA GLU A 18 6.74 23.09 39.75
C GLU A 18 6.61 23.63 38.32
N ASP A 19 7.52 23.24 37.42
CA ASP A 19 7.59 23.73 36.04
C ASP A 19 7.03 22.66 35.08
N GLU A 20 6.01 23.03 34.29
CA GLU A 20 5.39 22.14 33.31
C GLU A 20 6.21 22.02 32.03
N GLU A 21 6.72 23.14 31.49
CA GLU A 21 7.51 23.17 30.26
C GLU A 21 8.81 22.39 30.44
N PHE A 22 9.51 22.60 31.56
CA PHE A 22 10.73 21.86 31.88
C PHE A 22 10.47 20.34 31.96
N ARG A 23 9.37 19.94 32.60
CA ARG A 23 8.99 18.53 32.72
C ARG A 23 8.68 17.90 31.37
N LEU A 24 7.96 18.60 30.49
CA LEU A 24 7.67 18.14 29.14
C LEU A 24 8.94 17.98 28.31
N VAL A 25 9.90 18.92 28.41
CA VAL A 25 11.20 18.81 27.73
C VAL A 25 11.98 17.60 28.23
N VAL A 26 12.05 17.36 29.54
CA VAL A 26 12.74 16.19 30.10
C VAL A 26 12.07 14.89 29.68
N VAL A 27 10.73 14.81 29.71
CA VAL A 27 9.99 13.65 29.20
C VAL A 27 10.27 13.42 27.72
N GLY A 28 10.31 14.49 26.93
CA GLY A 28 10.69 14.45 25.52
C GLY A 28 12.07 13.82 25.34
N LEU A 29 13.08 14.36 26.03
CA LEU A 29 14.47 13.87 25.99
C LEU A 29 14.59 12.40 26.38
N LEU A 30 13.96 12.00 27.49
CA LEU A 30 13.99 10.60 27.97
C LEU A 30 13.33 9.62 27.01
N ARG A 31 12.37 10.09 26.20
CA ARG A 31 11.63 9.25 25.24
C ARG A 31 12.28 9.16 23.87
N LEU A 32 13.27 10.00 23.55
CA LEU A 32 13.88 10.04 22.22
C LEU A 32 14.44 8.69 21.79
N ASP A 33 15.08 7.94 22.69
CA ASP A 33 15.67 6.64 22.36
C ASP A 33 14.60 5.62 21.93
N ASN A 34 13.46 5.61 22.62
CA ASN A 34 12.34 4.73 22.28
C ASN A 34 11.71 5.13 20.94
N VAL A 35 11.52 6.45 20.72
CA VAL A 35 11.00 6.97 19.44
C VAL A 35 11.93 6.60 18.29
N LEU A 36 13.25 6.73 18.46
CA LEU A 36 14.23 6.35 17.45
C LEU A 36 14.20 4.85 17.16
N LEU A 37 14.01 4.01 18.18
CA LEU A 37 13.89 2.56 18.01
C LEU A 37 12.62 2.19 17.22
N GLU A 38 11.48 2.77 17.57
CA GLU A 38 10.21 2.55 16.87
C GLU A 38 10.28 3.05 15.42
N LEU A 39 10.88 4.22 15.17
CA LEU A 39 11.09 4.73 13.82
C LEU A 39 11.96 3.79 12.96
N LYS A 40 12.99 3.16 13.56
CA LYS A 40 13.80 2.15 12.86
C LYS A 40 12.96 0.92 12.49
N LYS A 41 12.16 0.39 13.42
CA LYS A 41 11.27 -0.75 13.16
C LYS A 41 10.25 -0.43 12.06
N LEU A 42 9.58 0.72 12.15
CA LEU A 42 8.63 1.17 11.15
C LEU A 42 9.28 1.33 9.76
N ARG A 43 10.53 1.82 9.70
CA ARG A 43 11.29 1.91 8.46
C ARG A 43 11.58 0.53 7.86
N GLU A 44 11.95 -0.44 8.68
CA GLU A 44 12.18 -1.82 8.23
C GLU A 44 10.89 -2.48 7.73
N GLU A 45 9.78 -2.33 8.45
CA GLU A 45 8.45 -2.82 8.04
C GLU A 45 8.00 -2.18 6.73
N THR A 46 8.18 -0.85 6.59
CA THR A 46 7.89 -0.14 5.34
C THR A 46 8.72 -0.66 4.17
N LYS A 47 9.99 -0.99 4.42
CA LYS A 47 10.86 -1.59 3.39
C LYS A 47 10.35 -2.96 2.97
N ARG A 48 9.99 -3.83 3.92
CA ARG A 48 9.43 -5.16 3.64
C ARG A 48 8.12 -5.06 2.85
N LEU A 49 7.22 -4.18 3.27
CA LEU A 49 5.96 -3.94 2.56
C LEU A 49 6.18 -3.48 1.12
N ARG A 50 7.18 -2.62 0.87
CA ARG A 50 7.54 -2.21 -0.50
C ARG A 50 8.07 -3.38 -1.33
N GLU A 51 8.91 -4.23 -0.76
CA GLU A 51 9.44 -5.41 -1.44
C GLU A 51 8.32 -6.41 -1.79
N ASP A 52 7.40 -6.66 -0.86
CA ASP A 52 6.26 -7.55 -1.08
C ASP A 52 5.27 -6.98 -2.10
N PHE A 53 5.02 -5.67 -2.05
CA PHE A 53 4.21 -4.98 -3.04
C PHE A 53 4.80 -5.09 -4.44
N ASN A 54 6.12 -4.89 -4.58
CA ASN A 54 6.81 -5.02 -5.87
C ASN A 54 6.69 -6.45 -6.42
N LYS A 55 6.88 -7.49 -5.60
CA LYS A 55 6.69 -8.89 -6.02
C LYS A 55 5.25 -9.16 -6.47
N LEU A 56 4.27 -8.66 -5.73
CA LEU A 56 2.86 -8.79 -6.09
C LEU A 56 2.59 -8.10 -7.43
N TYR A 57 3.10 -6.89 -7.61
CA TYR A 57 2.95 -6.11 -8.83
C TYR A 57 3.56 -6.82 -10.04
N GLU A 58 4.77 -7.37 -9.92
CA GLU A 58 5.39 -8.21 -10.95
C GLU A 58 4.55 -9.45 -11.28
N SER A 59 4.00 -10.13 -10.26
CA SER A 59 3.12 -11.28 -10.45
C SER A 59 1.84 -10.88 -11.20
N ILE A 60 1.25 -9.72 -10.90
CA ILE A 60 0.07 -9.21 -11.59
C ILE A 60 0.41 -8.89 -13.04
N MET A 61 1.52 -8.20 -13.31
CA MET A 61 1.96 -7.93 -14.68
C MET A 61 2.10 -9.21 -15.51
N ARG A 62 2.82 -10.22 -14.99
CA ARG A 62 2.98 -11.50 -15.70
C ARG A 62 1.64 -12.17 -16.01
N ARG A 63 0.67 -12.08 -15.11
CA ARG A 63 -0.68 -12.62 -15.33
C ARG A 63 -1.43 -11.82 -16.38
N MET A 64 -1.26 -10.50 -16.42
CA MET A 64 -1.86 -9.63 -17.44
C MET A 64 -1.25 -9.90 -18.82
N ASP A 65 0.06 -10.05 -18.93
CA ASP A 65 0.72 -10.41 -20.19
C ASP A 65 0.19 -11.76 -20.72
N LEU A 66 0.10 -12.77 -19.85
CA LEU A 66 -0.45 -14.08 -20.22
C LEU A 66 -1.93 -13.97 -20.62
N PHE A 67 -2.70 -13.15 -19.93
CA PHE A 67 -4.10 -12.90 -20.26
C PHE A 67 -4.22 -12.25 -21.64
N GLU A 68 -3.42 -11.22 -21.93
CA GLU A 68 -3.39 -10.56 -23.23
C GLU A 68 -3.03 -11.55 -24.35
N MET A 69 -2.02 -12.40 -24.16
CA MET A 69 -1.68 -13.46 -25.11
C MET A 69 -2.86 -14.41 -25.37
N ARG A 70 -3.58 -14.80 -24.30
CA ARG A 70 -4.77 -15.67 -24.40
C ARG A 70 -5.93 -14.97 -25.10
N MET A 71 -6.14 -13.69 -24.84
CA MET A 71 -7.18 -12.89 -25.49
C MET A 71 -6.89 -12.72 -26.98
N ASN A 72 -5.65 -12.43 -27.36
CA ASN A 72 -5.24 -12.37 -28.77
C ASN A 72 -5.44 -13.73 -29.49
N ALA A 73 -5.16 -14.84 -28.81
CA ALA A 73 -5.41 -16.17 -29.36
C ALA A 73 -6.92 -16.48 -29.47
N PHE A 74 -7.72 -16.04 -28.50
CA PHE A 74 -9.16 -16.16 -28.51
C PHE A 74 -9.78 -15.33 -29.64
N GLU A 75 -9.38 -14.06 -29.79
CA GLU A 75 -9.83 -13.16 -30.84
C GLU A 75 -9.58 -13.77 -32.22
N ARG A 76 -8.40 -14.30 -32.49
CA ARG A 76 -8.10 -15.03 -33.74
C ARG A 76 -9.05 -16.19 -34.00
N ARG A 77 -9.42 -16.96 -32.97
CA ARG A 77 -10.39 -18.06 -33.09
C ARG A 77 -11.79 -17.54 -33.36
N VAL A 78 -12.21 -16.47 -32.69
CA VAL A 78 -13.50 -15.82 -32.93
C VAL A 78 -13.59 -15.30 -34.36
N ILE A 79 -12.55 -14.63 -34.87
CA ILE A 79 -12.50 -14.17 -36.26
C ILE A 79 -12.59 -15.36 -37.23
N ALA A 80 -11.86 -16.45 -36.98
CA ALA A 80 -11.93 -17.66 -37.80
C ALA A 80 -13.33 -18.31 -37.77
N LEU A 81 -14.03 -18.25 -36.63
CA LEU A 81 -15.40 -18.75 -36.51
C LEU A 81 -16.42 -17.81 -37.19
N GLY A 82 -16.28 -16.49 -37.04
CA GLY A 82 -17.15 -15.50 -37.67
C GLY A 82 -17.00 -15.47 -39.19
N THR A 83 -15.77 -15.65 -39.70
CA THR A 83 -15.55 -15.83 -41.15
C THR A 83 -16.16 -17.12 -41.69
N ARG A 84 -16.28 -18.17 -40.85
CA ARG A 84 -16.98 -19.41 -41.19
C ARG A 84 -18.51 -19.26 -41.10
N TRP A 85 -19.01 -18.41 -40.21
CA TRP A 85 -20.43 -18.21 -39.93
C TRP A 85 -20.83 -16.76 -40.23
N ASP A 86 -21.23 -16.48 -41.47
CA ASP A 86 -21.59 -15.13 -41.95
C ASP A 86 -22.82 -14.48 -41.24
N LEU A 87 -23.01 -13.16 -41.46
CA LEU A 87 -24.03 -12.16 -41.05
C LEU A 87 -25.02 -12.44 -39.88
N GLU A 88 -25.69 -13.60 -39.81
CA GLU A 88 -26.62 -13.90 -38.70
C GLU A 88 -25.88 -14.21 -37.39
N SER A 89 -24.68 -14.78 -37.49
CA SER A 89 -23.88 -15.13 -36.30
C SER A 89 -23.21 -13.91 -35.66
N GLU A 90 -22.95 -12.86 -36.43
CA GLU A 90 -22.37 -11.61 -35.92
C GLU A 90 -23.34 -10.88 -34.99
N LYS A 91 -24.66 -10.90 -35.26
CA LYS A 91 -25.68 -10.32 -34.36
C LYS A 91 -25.72 -11.04 -33.01
N ALA A 92 -25.69 -12.37 -33.02
CA ALA A 92 -25.67 -13.18 -31.81
C ALA A 92 -24.38 -12.97 -31.00
N PHE A 93 -23.22 -12.92 -31.67
CA PHE A 93 -21.93 -12.68 -31.03
C PHE A 93 -21.81 -11.26 -30.43
N ARG A 94 -22.22 -10.21 -31.16
CA ARG A 94 -22.24 -8.82 -30.63
C ARG A 94 -23.14 -8.68 -29.42
N ASN A 95 -24.30 -9.34 -29.40
CA ASN A 95 -25.19 -9.32 -28.25
C ASN A 95 -24.58 -10.02 -27.02
N ALA A 96 -23.87 -11.14 -27.23
CA ALA A 96 -23.14 -11.81 -26.16
C ALA A 96 -22.00 -10.94 -25.59
N MET A 97 -21.21 -10.27 -26.44
CA MET A 97 -20.11 -9.40 -26.00
C MET A 97 -20.60 -8.14 -25.26
N LYS A 98 -21.73 -7.55 -25.67
CA LYS A 98 -22.36 -6.43 -24.93
C LYS A 98 -22.81 -6.83 -23.52
N GLY A 99 -23.24 -8.08 -23.34
CA GLY A 99 -23.59 -8.61 -22.01
C GLY A 99 -22.41 -8.62 -21.05
N ILE A 100 -21.22 -8.96 -21.57
CA ILE A 100 -19.97 -9.00 -20.77
C ILE A 100 -19.59 -7.59 -20.28
N ASP A 101 -19.64 -6.57 -21.14
CA ASP A 101 -19.33 -5.18 -20.75
C ASP A 101 -20.33 -4.60 -19.71
N LEU A 102 -21.60 -5.00 -19.78
CA LEU A 102 -22.65 -4.56 -18.85
C LEU A 102 -22.55 -5.25 -17.49
N ASP A 103 -22.20 -6.54 -17.45
CA ASP A 103 -22.07 -7.29 -16.19
C ASP A 103 -20.87 -6.80 -15.36
N TYR A 104 -19.78 -6.36 -15.99
CA TYR A 104 -18.63 -5.77 -15.29
C TYR A 104 -18.89 -4.33 -14.79
N LEU A 105 -19.72 -3.54 -15.48
CA LEU A 105 -20.06 -2.18 -15.03
C LEU A 105 -21.13 -2.15 -13.93
N ASN A 106 -22.01 -3.15 -13.86
CA ASN A 106 -23.07 -3.22 -12.84
C ASN A 106 -22.66 -3.92 -11.52
N THR A 107 -21.51 -4.58 -11.46
CA THR A 107 -21.03 -5.26 -10.24
C THR A 107 -20.06 -4.42 -9.39
N THR A 108 -19.76 -3.18 -9.80
CA THR A 108 -18.83 -2.28 -9.08
C THR A 108 -19.50 -1.01 -8.50
N PHE A 109 -20.81 -1.04 -8.21
CA PHE A 109 -21.48 -0.05 -7.36
C PHE A 109 -22.41 -0.73 -6.35
#